data_AF-A0A2U8DZC2-F1
#
_entry.id   AF-A0A2U8DZC2-F1
#
_cell.length_a   1.000
_cell.length_b   1.000
_cell.length_c   1.000
_cell.angle_alpha   90.00
_cell.angle_beta   90.00
_cell.angle_gamma   90.00
#
_symmetry.space_group_name_H-M   'P 1'
#
loop_
_entity.id
_entity.type
_entity.pdbx_description
1 polymer ?
#
loop_
_entity_poly.entity_id
_entity_poly.type
_entity_poly.pdbx_seq_one_letter_code
_entity_poly.pdbx_strand_id
1 'polypeptide(L)'
;MKRLLIAISFLAAVTLTAADYTWTGAAGDGNYDNPLNWTFRKIPSANNGTETVYLTEEGAGTINFGANKVRLKALVFLNSTPYTFAGNGMNIGLVDGITLGSGDVTLDSVQIAGGTLQVDGPGKLYLSNPVAADATAVVPLDIRGTGKVILTGRKAGADDRTPQSYTLSSEAYLGYTENFASSFAEFLQNIQAISDPNAIVGIDSANPSTTRTVSDHIDLSLLGRTEQTTPYYIGTTSNINLTGLITPTFTTGGGYDALYLAALDDGYLKISSQLGGSASQVNAVVIGKAGLDNQGTVEIAGANSYSGGTRVLGGTLFVNTNNALGATSGTVSVSSGATLNLGSSASVSLYNPVVLDPGSTITGYGNYISHITLSTGANLVPGGFGRIGEIHFHSPGTSLTIEAGAIWHVDLSTTNSDKLCAWNNIDILGNRLVPIVINLYSVNGNDFGPLLNFDPTQAYSWTILSRNQTLTGFDSDYFNINADALLAYNPKLAGLGDFNIEQIGNNLAITFTPVPEPGTYALMLLGLATMGVMKYRRRRARR
;
A
#
# COMPACT_ATOMS: atom_id res chain seq x y z
N MET A 1 13.25 -14.48 20.75
CA MET A 1 12.77 -15.34 19.65
C MET A 1 11.29 -15.68 19.87
N LYS A 2 10.38 -14.84 19.36
CA LYS A 2 8.97 -15.19 19.15
C LYS A 2 8.80 -15.22 17.63
N ARG A 3 8.53 -16.41 17.08
CA ARG A 3 8.32 -16.62 15.65
C ARG A 3 7.04 -15.88 15.26
N LEU A 4 7.16 -14.90 14.37
CA LEU A 4 6.04 -14.25 13.71
C LEU A 4 5.41 -15.31 12.80
N LEU A 5 4.19 -15.70 13.11
CA LEU A 5 3.36 -16.53 12.25
C LEU A 5 3.04 -15.67 11.01
N ILE A 6 3.62 -16.03 9.87
CA ILE A 6 3.15 -15.57 8.58
C ILE A 6 1.71 -16.10 8.43
N ALA A 7 0.72 -15.23 8.47
CA ALA A 7 -0.63 -15.55 8.02
C ALA A 7 -0.60 -15.59 6.49
N ILE A 8 -0.04 -16.65 5.92
CA ILE A 8 -0.49 -17.10 4.60
C ILE A 8 -1.94 -17.52 4.87
N SER A 9 -2.88 -16.72 4.38
CA SER A 9 -4.28 -17.10 4.25
C SER A 9 -4.37 -18.27 3.27
N PHE A 10 -3.99 -19.46 3.74
CA PHE A 10 -4.54 -20.68 3.19
C PHE A 10 -6.04 -20.55 3.38
N LEU A 11 -6.76 -20.52 2.27
CA LEU A 11 -8.18 -20.82 2.26
C LEU A 11 -8.32 -22.16 3.00
N ALA A 12 -8.75 -22.13 4.27
CA ALA A 12 -9.07 -23.35 4.98
C ALA A 12 -10.04 -24.12 4.09
N ALA A 13 -9.85 -25.43 3.95
CA ALA A 13 -10.76 -26.26 3.17
C ALA A 13 -12.19 -25.95 3.62
N VAL A 14 -12.97 -25.32 2.74
CA VAL A 14 -14.31 -24.86 3.08
C VAL A 14 -15.14 -26.10 3.39
N THR A 15 -15.69 -26.16 4.60
CA THR A 15 -16.58 -27.27 4.98
C THR A 15 -17.94 -27.00 4.33
N LEU A 16 -18.17 -27.61 3.17
CA LEU A 16 -19.43 -27.48 2.43
C LEU A 16 -20.55 -28.25 3.14
N THR A 17 -21.70 -27.60 3.29
CA THR A 17 -22.94 -28.18 3.80
C THR A 17 -23.84 -28.68 2.66
N ALA A 18 -24.92 -29.38 2.99
CA ALA A 18 -25.88 -29.87 2.00
C ALA A 18 -26.63 -28.75 1.24
N ALA A 19 -26.60 -27.51 1.73
CA ALA A 19 -27.22 -26.34 1.11
C ALA A 19 -26.25 -25.50 0.25
N ASP A 20 -24.99 -25.94 0.16
CA ASP A 20 -23.94 -25.24 -0.58
C ASP A 20 -23.77 -25.83 -1.97
N TYR A 21 -23.61 -24.95 -2.95
CA TYR A 21 -23.43 -25.31 -4.35
C TYR A 21 -22.14 -24.71 -4.87
N THR A 22 -21.31 -25.53 -5.54
CA THR A 22 -20.07 -25.06 -6.16
C THR A 22 -20.26 -24.99 -7.66
N TRP A 23 -20.10 -23.81 -8.25
CA TRP A 23 -20.15 -23.61 -9.69
C TRP A 23 -18.77 -23.86 -10.30
N THR A 24 -18.72 -24.70 -11.33
CA THR A 24 -17.48 -25.12 -12.01
C THR A 24 -17.39 -24.64 -13.46
N GLY A 25 -18.43 -23.94 -13.96
CA GLY A 25 -18.42 -23.35 -15.31
C GLY A 25 -18.36 -24.35 -16.47
N ALA A 26 -18.62 -25.64 -16.23
CA ALA A 26 -18.35 -26.70 -17.19
C ALA A 26 -19.46 -26.95 -18.25
N ALA A 27 -20.53 -26.16 -18.31
CA ALA A 27 -21.58 -26.32 -19.34
C ALA A 27 -21.56 -25.25 -20.43
N GLY A 28 -22.12 -25.59 -21.59
CA GLY A 28 -22.12 -24.75 -22.80
C GLY A 28 -23.26 -23.73 -22.91
N ASP A 29 -24.17 -23.64 -21.94
CA ASP A 29 -25.23 -22.62 -21.91
C ASP A 29 -25.06 -21.67 -20.71
N GLY A 30 -25.20 -20.36 -20.99
CA GLY A 30 -24.98 -19.31 -19.98
C GLY A 30 -26.09 -19.20 -18.92
N ASN A 31 -27.16 -20.02 -19.01
CA ASN A 31 -28.41 -19.82 -18.28
C ASN A 31 -28.45 -20.38 -16.85
N TYR A 32 -27.37 -20.99 -16.35
CA TYR A 32 -27.24 -21.58 -15.00
C TYR A 32 -28.29 -22.63 -14.61
N ASP A 33 -29.13 -23.04 -15.55
CA ASP A 33 -30.20 -24.01 -15.44
C ASP A 33 -29.75 -25.44 -15.80
N ASN A 34 -28.48 -25.59 -16.15
CA ASN A 34 -27.88 -26.86 -16.49
C ASN A 34 -27.12 -27.46 -15.29
N PRO A 35 -27.47 -28.68 -14.83
CA PRO A 35 -26.71 -29.38 -13.80
C PRO A 35 -25.21 -29.52 -14.10
N LEU A 36 -24.79 -29.46 -15.37
CA LEU A 36 -23.38 -29.47 -15.76
C LEU A 36 -22.60 -28.21 -15.33
N ASN A 37 -23.30 -27.10 -15.03
CA ASN A 37 -22.70 -25.88 -14.50
C ASN A 37 -22.32 -26.00 -13.01
N TRP A 38 -22.80 -27.05 -12.33
CA TRP A 38 -22.74 -27.17 -10.87
C TRP A 38 -22.11 -28.49 -10.42
N THR A 39 -21.32 -28.42 -9.35
CA THR A 39 -20.82 -29.61 -8.64
C THR A 39 -22.00 -30.39 -8.08
N PHE A 40 -21.89 -31.71 -8.04
CA PHE A 40 -22.95 -32.65 -7.66
C PHE A 40 -24.14 -32.71 -8.63
N ARG A 41 -24.05 -32.08 -9.81
CA ARG A 41 -25.11 -32.07 -10.82
C ARG A 41 -26.47 -31.67 -10.26
N LYS A 42 -26.48 -30.66 -9.39
CA LYS A 42 -27.68 -30.08 -8.79
C LYS A 42 -27.67 -28.57 -8.99
N ILE A 43 -28.82 -28.04 -9.39
CA ILE A 43 -29.08 -26.59 -9.44
C ILE A 43 -29.53 -26.18 -8.03
N PRO A 44 -29.16 -24.98 -7.54
CA PRO A 44 -29.79 -24.38 -6.37
C PRO A 44 -31.32 -24.50 -6.46
N SER A 45 -31.90 -25.19 -5.50
CA SER A 45 -33.19 -25.87 -5.63
C SER A 45 -34.40 -24.97 -5.43
N ALA A 46 -34.25 -23.76 -4.88
CA ALA A 46 -35.41 -23.07 -4.33
C ALA A 46 -35.56 -21.58 -4.62
N ASN A 47 -34.53 -20.86 -5.10
CA ASN A 47 -34.65 -19.41 -5.32
C ASN A 47 -35.32 -18.70 -4.12
N ASN A 48 -35.05 -19.22 -2.91
CA ASN A 48 -35.77 -18.94 -1.67
C ASN A 48 -34.89 -18.21 -0.65
N GLY A 49 -33.64 -17.88 -1.01
CA GLY A 49 -32.69 -17.19 -0.15
C GLY A 49 -31.97 -18.07 0.89
N THR A 50 -32.02 -19.40 0.78
CA THR A 50 -31.41 -20.30 1.80
C THR A 50 -30.07 -20.93 1.41
N GLU A 51 -29.69 -20.85 0.14
CA GLU A 51 -28.57 -21.59 -0.43
C GLU A 51 -27.37 -20.67 -0.70
N THR A 52 -26.15 -21.12 -0.38
CA THR A 52 -24.90 -20.40 -0.69
C THR A 52 -24.28 -20.95 -1.96
N VAL A 53 -23.80 -20.06 -2.82
CA VAL A 53 -23.11 -20.43 -4.05
C VAL A 53 -21.63 -20.05 -3.97
N TYR A 54 -20.77 -21.03 -4.21
CA TYR A 54 -19.32 -20.89 -4.30
C TYR A 54 -18.90 -20.88 -5.77
N LEU A 55 -18.22 -19.82 -6.20
CA LEU A 55 -17.68 -19.67 -7.54
C LEU A 55 -16.16 -19.91 -7.51
N THR A 56 -15.69 -20.80 -8.39
CA THR A 56 -14.29 -21.25 -8.44
C THR A 56 -13.54 -20.66 -9.62
N GLU A 57 -12.23 -20.88 -9.73
CA GLU A 57 -11.45 -20.40 -10.88
C GLU A 57 -11.91 -21.02 -12.21
N GLU A 58 -12.41 -22.26 -12.20
CA GLU A 58 -12.68 -23.04 -13.42
C GLU A 58 -13.77 -22.42 -14.31
N GLY A 59 -14.64 -21.59 -13.73
CA GLY A 59 -15.67 -20.90 -14.49
C GLY A 59 -15.49 -19.38 -14.61
N ALA A 60 -14.39 -18.81 -14.14
CA ALA A 60 -14.24 -17.36 -14.16
C ALA A 60 -14.44 -16.74 -15.56
N GLY A 61 -15.13 -15.60 -15.62
CA GLY A 61 -15.48 -14.92 -16.86
C GLY A 61 -16.86 -14.28 -16.83
N THR A 62 -17.40 -14.04 -18.03
CA THR A 62 -18.75 -13.48 -18.18
C THR A 62 -19.79 -14.57 -18.06
N ILE A 63 -20.75 -14.35 -17.18
CA ILE A 63 -21.87 -15.22 -17.00
C ILE A 63 -23.19 -14.45 -17.14
N ASN A 64 -24.13 -15.01 -17.90
CA ASN A 64 -25.33 -14.30 -18.34
C ASN A 64 -26.58 -14.91 -17.70
N PHE A 65 -27.12 -14.29 -16.65
CA PHE A 65 -28.40 -14.74 -16.14
C PHE A 65 -29.53 -14.32 -17.09
N GLY A 66 -30.40 -15.26 -17.47
CA GLY A 66 -31.66 -14.94 -18.12
C GLY A 66 -32.55 -14.05 -17.23
N ALA A 67 -33.69 -13.58 -17.76
CA ALA A 67 -34.61 -12.64 -17.08
C ALA A 67 -35.33 -13.19 -15.80
N ASN A 68 -34.78 -14.21 -15.15
CA ASN A 68 -35.32 -14.84 -13.95
C ASN A 68 -34.73 -14.23 -12.67
N LYS A 69 -35.51 -14.19 -11.59
CA LYS A 69 -35.04 -13.72 -10.27
C LYS A 69 -34.12 -14.76 -9.64
N VAL A 70 -33.01 -14.34 -9.01
CA VAL A 70 -32.08 -15.22 -8.28
C VAL A 70 -31.95 -14.74 -6.82
N ARG A 71 -32.46 -15.53 -5.88
CA ARG A 71 -32.46 -15.26 -4.44
C ARG A 71 -31.64 -16.33 -3.76
N LEU A 72 -30.47 -15.93 -3.30
CA LEU A 72 -29.49 -16.80 -2.66
C LEU A 72 -29.28 -16.31 -1.23
N LYS A 73 -28.74 -17.18 -0.39
CA LYS A 73 -28.28 -16.79 0.93
C LYS A 73 -27.03 -15.91 0.78
N ALA A 74 -26.01 -16.44 0.10
CA ALA A 74 -24.75 -15.75 -0.13
C ALA A 74 -24.10 -16.16 -1.46
N LEU A 75 -23.21 -15.29 -1.95
CA LEU A 75 -22.28 -15.58 -3.03
C LEU A 75 -20.85 -15.53 -2.47
N VAL A 76 -20.08 -16.59 -2.71
CA VAL A 76 -18.69 -16.69 -2.26
C VAL A 76 -17.80 -16.91 -3.47
N PHE A 77 -16.91 -15.95 -3.69
CA PHE A 77 -15.98 -15.89 -4.81
C PHE A 77 -14.62 -16.39 -4.33
N LEU A 78 -14.17 -17.54 -4.85
CA LEU A 78 -12.89 -18.15 -4.51
C LEU A 78 -11.88 -17.99 -5.65
N ASN A 79 -11.94 -16.85 -6.32
CA ASN A 79 -11.19 -16.56 -7.53
C ASN A 79 -10.14 -15.47 -7.31
N SER A 80 -9.12 -15.54 -8.15
CA SER A 80 -8.14 -14.51 -8.44
C SER A 80 -8.38 -13.86 -9.81
N THR A 81 -9.09 -14.56 -10.70
CA THR A 81 -9.49 -14.06 -12.01
C THR A 81 -10.85 -13.34 -11.97
N PRO A 82 -11.08 -12.26 -12.74
CA PRO A 82 -12.33 -11.49 -12.62
C PRO A 82 -13.59 -12.24 -13.07
N TYR A 83 -14.71 -11.91 -12.43
CA TYR A 83 -16.06 -12.34 -12.81
C TYR A 83 -16.89 -11.16 -13.32
N THR A 84 -17.72 -11.42 -14.34
CA THR A 84 -18.74 -10.48 -14.78
C THR A 84 -20.09 -11.16 -14.86
N PHE A 85 -21.07 -10.65 -14.12
CA PHE A 85 -22.45 -11.07 -14.23
C PHE A 85 -23.22 -10.03 -15.01
N ALA A 86 -23.77 -10.42 -16.15
CA ALA A 86 -24.61 -9.58 -16.98
C ALA A 86 -26.01 -10.19 -17.11
N GLY A 87 -27.03 -9.34 -17.14
CA GLY A 87 -28.41 -9.79 -17.35
C GLY A 87 -29.41 -8.64 -17.28
N ASN A 88 -30.41 -8.66 -18.16
CA ASN A 88 -31.45 -7.62 -18.19
C ASN A 88 -32.35 -7.71 -16.94
N GLY A 89 -31.97 -7.05 -15.85
CA GLY A 89 -32.79 -6.93 -14.63
C GLY A 89 -32.65 -8.11 -13.67
N MET A 90 -31.43 -8.59 -13.45
CA MET A 90 -31.16 -9.60 -12.43
C MET A 90 -31.65 -9.13 -11.06
N ASN A 91 -32.63 -9.79 -10.45
CA ASN A 91 -32.91 -9.59 -9.03
C ASN A 91 -31.94 -10.43 -8.22
N ILE A 92 -31.01 -9.79 -7.52
CA ILE A 92 -30.15 -10.44 -6.54
C ILE A 92 -30.69 -10.07 -5.16
N GLY A 93 -31.37 -11.02 -4.53
CA GLY A 93 -31.66 -10.97 -3.11
C GLY A 93 -30.63 -11.80 -2.36
N LEU A 94 -29.84 -11.16 -1.49
CA LEU A 94 -28.89 -11.84 -0.61
C LEU A 94 -29.37 -11.68 0.84
N VAL A 95 -29.24 -12.75 1.61
CA VAL A 95 -29.60 -12.76 3.04
C VAL A 95 -28.36 -12.51 3.91
N ASP A 96 -27.21 -13.07 3.53
CA ASP A 96 -25.97 -13.02 4.30
C ASP A 96 -24.85 -12.20 3.62
N GLY A 97 -24.86 -12.05 2.28
CA GLY A 97 -23.96 -11.12 1.57
C GLY A 97 -23.09 -11.74 0.47
N ILE A 98 -22.01 -11.03 0.12
CA ILE A 98 -21.01 -11.39 -0.89
C ILE A 98 -19.64 -11.48 -0.21
N THR A 99 -18.97 -12.62 -0.35
CA THR A 99 -17.55 -12.76 0.03
C THR A 99 -16.72 -12.81 -1.24
N LEU A 100 -15.73 -11.92 -1.33
CA LEU A 100 -14.83 -11.76 -2.47
C LEU A 100 -13.53 -12.54 -2.26
N GLY A 101 -13.01 -13.08 -3.36
CA GLY A 101 -11.64 -13.57 -3.45
C GLY A 101 -10.67 -12.41 -3.67
N SER A 102 -9.51 -12.69 -4.27
CA SER A 102 -8.60 -11.63 -4.71
C SER A 102 -8.95 -11.04 -6.08
N GLY A 103 -9.79 -11.72 -6.86
CA GLY A 103 -10.29 -11.25 -8.14
C GLY A 103 -11.51 -10.34 -8.01
N ASP A 104 -11.64 -9.39 -8.93
CA ASP A 104 -12.76 -8.47 -8.98
C ASP A 104 -14.05 -9.13 -9.48
N VAL A 105 -15.20 -8.64 -9.02
CA VAL A 105 -16.53 -9.09 -9.41
C VAL A 105 -17.32 -7.90 -9.94
N THR A 106 -17.84 -8.02 -11.15
CA THR A 106 -18.75 -7.03 -11.74
C THR A 106 -20.16 -7.59 -11.77
N LEU A 107 -21.11 -6.81 -11.25
CA LEU A 107 -22.54 -7.08 -11.35
C LEU A 107 -23.20 -5.96 -12.17
N ASP A 108 -23.74 -6.28 -13.34
CA ASP A 108 -24.41 -5.32 -14.21
C ASP A 108 -25.93 -5.53 -14.22
N SER A 109 -26.67 -4.42 -14.17
CA SER A 109 -28.13 -4.36 -14.26
C SER A 109 -28.83 -5.15 -13.16
N VAL A 110 -28.34 -4.99 -11.93
CA VAL A 110 -28.83 -5.69 -10.74
C VAL A 110 -29.91 -4.91 -10.01
N GLN A 111 -31.00 -5.61 -9.67
CA GLN A 111 -31.98 -5.23 -8.68
C GLN A 111 -31.58 -5.79 -7.31
N ILE A 112 -31.31 -4.89 -6.36
CA ILE A 112 -31.00 -5.24 -4.96
C ILE A 112 -32.29 -5.02 -4.16
N ALA A 113 -32.82 -6.09 -3.58
CA ALA A 113 -33.90 -5.99 -2.61
C ALA A 113 -33.27 -5.50 -1.29
N GLY A 114 -33.58 -4.27 -0.86
CA GLY A 114 -32.93 -3.60 0.27
C GLY A 114 -32.87 -4.42 1.57
N GLY A 115 -32.02 -3.99 2.51
CA GLY A 115 -31.80 -4.70 3.78
C GLY A 115 -30.36 -4.56 4.25
N THR A 116 -29.44 -5.27 3.61
CA THR A 116 -27.99 -5.19 3.86
C THR A 116 -27.26 -5.82 2.68
N LEU A 117 -26.17 -5.21 2.22
CA LEU A 117 -25.17 -5.83 1.35
C LEU A 117 -23.86 -5.88 2.13
N GLN A 118 -23.60 -7.03 2.75
CA GLN A 118 -22.31 -7.31 3.36
C GLN A 118 -21.33 -7.73 2.27
N VAL A 119 -20.20 -7.04 2.18
CA VAL A 119 -19.12 -7.31 1.23
C VAL A 119 -17.82 -7.44 2.01
N ASP A 120 -17.20 -8.61 1.91
CA ASP A 120 -15.93 -8.91 2.60
C ASP A 120 -14.90 -9.43 1.62
N GLY A 121 -13.62 -9.26 1.93
CA GLY A 121 -12.49 -9.78 1.15
C GLY A 121 -11.73 -8.71 0.35
N PRO A 122 -10.57 -9.11 -0.23
CA PRO A 122 -9.61 -8.17 -0.82
C PRO A 122 -9.95 -7.72 -2.25
N GLY A 123 -10.81 -8.42 -2.99
CA GLY A 123 -11.26 -8.00 -4.32
C GLY A 123 -12.19 -6.78 -4.29
N LYS A 124 -12.58 -6.29 -5.47
CA LYS A 124 -13.57 -5.20 -5.62
C LYS A 124 -14.89 -5.73 -6.17
N LEU A 125 -16.00 -5.22 -5.65
CA LEU A 125 -17.34 -5.41 -6.21
C LEU A 125 -17.74 -4.18 -7.03
N TYR A 126 -17.81 -4.32 -8.34
CA TYR A 126 -18.31 -3.30 -9.25
C TYR A 126 -19.82 -3.47 -9.45
N LEU A 127 -20.60 -2.44 -9.13
CA LEU A 127 -22.04 -2.41 -9.36
C LEU A 127 -22.36 -1.43 -10.50
N SER A 128 -22.76 -1.98 -11.64
CA SER A 128 -23.22 -1.22 -12.80
C SER A 128 -24.74 -1.27 -12.90
N ASN A 129 -25.35 -0.12 -13.20
CA ASN A 129 -26.78 0.02 -13.42
C ASN A 129 -27.67 -0.56 -12.28
N PRO A 130 -27.39 -0.27 -10.99
CA PRO A 130 -28.20 -0.80 -9.91
C PRO A 130 -29.61 -0.19 -9.93
N VAL A 131 -30.64 -1.01 -9.74
CA VAL A 131 -32.06 -0.61 -9.80
C VAL A 131 -32.77 -0.96 -8.50
N ALA A 132 -33.54 -0.04 -7.92
CA ALA A 132 -34.31 -0.31 -6.71
C ALA A 132 -35.44 -1.33 -6.97
N ALA A 133 -35.64 -2.26 -6.05
CA ALA A 133 -36.66 -3.31 -6.19
C ALA A 133 -38.12 -2.77 -6.14
N ASP A 134 -38.37 -1.68 -5.41
CA ASP A 134 -39.67 -1.01 -5.29
C ASP A 134 -39.50 0.52 -5.35
N ALA A 135 -40.37 1.22 -6.08
CA ALA A 135 -40.34 2.67 -6.28
C ALA A 135 -40.98 3.45 -5.11
N THR A 136 -41.64 2.79 -4.16
CA THR A 136 -42.54 3.45 -3.19
C THR A 136 -42.08 3.42 -1.73
N ALA A 137 -41.07 2.61 -1.39
CA ALA A 137 -40.45 2.57 -0.05
C ALA A 137 -38.96 2.20 -0.17
N VAL A 138 -38.09 3.18 -0.38
CA VAL A 138 -36.65 2.94 -0.50
C VAL A 138 -36.04 2.76 0.90
N VAL A 139 -35.93 1.51 1.36
CA VAL A 139 -35.06 1.16 2.49
C VAL A 139 -33.62 1.29 2.01
N PRO A 140 -32.75 2.07 2.68
CA PRO A 140 -31.36 2.18 2.27
C PRO A 140 -30.65 0.83 2.23
N LEU A 141 -29.79 0.66 1.23
CA LEU A 141 -28.87 -0.45 1.17
C LEU A 141 -27.73 -0.21 2.15
N ASP A 142 -27.72 -0.99 3.22
CA ASP A 142 -26.66 -0.94 4.22
C ASP A 142 -25.43 -1.72 3.75
N ILE A 143 -24.37 -1.01 3.38
CA ILE A 143 -23.08 -1.58 2.99
C ILE A 143 -22.31 -1.93 4.26
N ARG A 144 -21.98 -3.21 4.41
CA ARG A 144 -21.25 -3.76 5.56
C ARG A 144 -20.01 -4.54 5.14
N GLY A 145 -19.19 -4.88 6.13
CA GLY A 145 -17.95 -5.64 5.97
C GLY A 145 -16.73 -4.75 5.79
N THR A 146 -15.66 -5.35 5.30
CA THR A 146 -14.37 -4.67 5.05
C THR A 146 -14.03 -4.58 3.56
N GLY A 147 -14.94 -5.03 2.69
CA GLY A 147 -14.74 -5.05 1.25
C GLY A 147 -14.93 -3.70 0.57
N LYS A 148 -14.70 -3.69 -0.74
CA LYS A 148 -14.81 -2.50 -1.60
C LYS A 148 -15.97 -2.64 -2.57
N VAL A 149 -16.87 -1.66 -2.56
CA VAL A 149 -17.97 -1.52 -3.51
C VAL A 149 -17.75 -0.28 -4.36
N ILE A 150 -17.78 -0.42 -5.68
CA ILE A 150 -17.59 0.69 -6.62
C ILE A 150 -18.79 0.76 -7.56
N LEU A 151 -19.50 1.89 -7.53
CA LEU A 151 -20.62 2.15 -8.42
C LEU A 151 -20.09 2.67 -9.76
N THR A 152 -20.26 1.90 -10.83
CA THR A 152 -19.55 2.11 -12.11
C THR A 152 -20.41 2.59 -13.25
N GLY A 153 -21.74 2.62 -13.10
CA GLY A 153 -22.64 3.08 -14.15
C GLY A 153 -24.06 3.24 -13.65
N ARG A 154 -24.79 4.19 -14.24
CA ARG A 154 -26.21 4.43 -13.95
C ARG A 154 -27.05 4.26 -15.22
N LYS A 155 -28.18 3.56 -15.09
CA LYS A 155 -29.09 3.33 -16.22
C LYS A 155 -29.87 4.61 -16.52
N ALA A 156 -29.61 5.24 -17.67
CA ALA A 156 -30.35 6.42 -18.10
C ALA A 156 -31.73 6.06 -18.70
N GLY A 157 -32.81 6.79 -18.36
CA GLY A 157 -34.11 6.71 -19.06
C GLY A 157 -35.36 6.91 -18.19
N ALA A 158 -36.56 6.74 -18.77
CA ALA A 158 -37.86 6.94 -18.12
C ALA A 158 -38.20 5.92 -16.99
N ASP A 159 -37.35 4.90 -16.82
CA ASP A 159 -37.41 3.88 -15.77
C ASP A 159 -36.29 4.09 -14.73
N ASP A 160 -35.71 5.29 -14.68
CA ASP A 160 -34.67 5.71 -13.73
C ASP A 160 -35.27 5.79 -12.32
N ARG A 161 -35.39 4.62 -11.68
CA ARG A 161 -35.83 4.45 -10.28
C ARG A 161 -34.70 4.71 -9.28
N THR A 162 -33.65 5.44 -9.64
CA THR A 162 -32.59 5.82 -8.68
C THR A 162 -33.10 6.96 -7.81
N PRO A 163 -33.14 6.80 -6.47
CA PRO A 163 -31.94 6.58 -5.68
C PRO A 163 -31.92 5.22 -4.98
N GLN A 164 -30.81 4.48 -5.10
CA GLN A 164 -30.41 3.51 -4.09
C GLN A 164 -29.82 4.34 -2.95
N SER A 165 -30.60 4.62 -1.91
CA SER A 165 -30.04 5.22 -0.71
C SER A 165 -29.04 4.24 -0.10
N TYR A 166 -27.85 4.69 0.27
CA TYR A 166 -26.83 3.86 0.92
C TYR A 166 -26.66 4.27 2.37
N THR A 167 -26.37 3.30 3.22
CA THR A 167 -25.79 3.56 4.55
C THR A 167 -24.49 2.80 4.67
N LEU A 168 -23.51 3.37 5.35
CA LEU A 168 -22.27 2.68 5.72
C LEU A 168 -22.26 2.51 7.23
N SER A 169 -22.41 1.26 7.68
CA SER A 169 -22.43 0.90 9.11
C SER A 169 -21.19 0.14 9.58
N SER A 170 -20.21 -0.04 8.69
CA SER A 170 -18.89 -0.60 8.99
C SER A 170 -17.79 0.13 8.21
N GLU A 171 -16.55 -0.33 8.36
CA GLU A 171 -15.35 0.19 7.68
C GLU A 171 -15.26 -0.07 6.16
N ALA A 172 -16.38 -0.37 5.51
CA ALA A 172 -16.41 -0.65 4.07
C ALA A 172 -16.02 0.58 3.23
N TYR A 173 -15.54 0.30 2.01
CA TYR A 173 -15.33 1.31 0.99
C TYR A 173 -16.53 1.37 0.04
N LEU A 174 -17.11 2.55 -0.15
CA LEU A 174 -18.12 2.81 -1.18
C LEU A 174 -17.66 3.95 -2.08
N GLY A 175 -17.24 3.62 -3.30
CA GLY A 175 -16.80 4.58 -4.32
C GLY A 175 -17.76 4.70 -5.49
N TYR A 176 -17.54 5.74 -6.31
CA TYR A 176 -18.24 5.93 -7.58
C TYR A 176 -17.28 6.37 -8.69
N THR A 177 -17.63 6.03 -9.93
CA THR A 177 -16.97 6.57 -11.13
C THR A 177 -17.80 7.67 -11.78
N GLU A 178 -17.19 8.43 -12.68
CA GLU A 178 -17.84 9.47 -13.50
C GLU A 178 -18.99 8.94 -14.39
N ASN A 179 -19.05 7.62 -14.61
CA ASN A 179 -20.15 6.98 -15.32
C ASN A 179 -21.38 6.75 -14.43
N PHE A 180 -21.23 6.82 -13.11
CA PHE A 180 -22.33 6.66 -12.15
C PHE A 180 -22.95 8.01 -11.75
N ALA A 181 -22.10 8.96 -11.34
CA ALA A 181 -22.53 10.31 -10.95
C ALA A 181 -21.60 11.36 -11.54
N SER A 182 -22.16 12.51 -11.89
CA SER A 182 -21.45 13.60 -12.55
C SER A 182 -20.57 14.42 -11.61
N SER A 183 -20.87 14.40 -10.31
CA SER A 183 -20.14 15.13 -9.26
C SER A 183 -20.12 14.37 -7.93
N PHE A 184 -19.20 14.75 -7.04
CA PHE A 184 -19.16 14.16 -5.68
C PHE A 184 -20.42 14.50 -4.89
N ALA A 185 -20.94 15.73 -5.04
CA ALA A 185 -22.15 16.17 -4.37
C ALA A 185 -23.39 15.37 -4.81
N GLU A 186 -23.52 15.05 -6.10
CA GLU A 186 -24.59 14.17 -6.59
C GLU A 186 -24.45 12.76 -6.00
N PHE A 187 -23.23 12.23 -5.92
CA PHE A 187 -23.00 10.93 -5.30
C PHE A 187 -23.37 10.93 -3.81
N LEU A 188 -22.92 11.95 -3.06
CA LEU A 188 -23.14 12.07 -1.62
C LEU A 188 -24.63 12.19 -1.25
N GLN A 189 -25.46 12.77 -2.12
CA GLN A 189 -26.92 12.80 -1.94
C GLN A 189 -27.56 11.39 -1.89
N ASN A 190 -26.88 10.38 -2.42
CA ASN A 190 -27.33 8.99 -2.34
C ASN A 190 -26.92 8.32 -1.02
N ILE A 191 -26.09 8.95 -0.17
CA ILE A 191 -25.67 8.39 1.12
C ILE A 191 -26.50 9.03 2.23
N GLN A 192 -27.26 8.21 2.96
CA GLN A 192 -28.18 8.66 4.01
C GLN A 192 -27.53 8.77 5.38
N ALA A 193 -26.60 7.86 5.69
CA ALA A 193 -25.90 7.83 6.96
C ALA A 193 -24.56 7.11 6.85
N ILE A 194 -23.58 7.62 7.60
CA ILE A 194 -22.31 6.97 7.86
C ILE A 194 -22.15 6.91 9.38
N SER A 195 -22.09 5.71 9.95
CA SER A 195 -22.02 5.51 11.40
C SER A 195 -20.70 4.92 11.89
N ASP A 196 -19.87 4.37 11.00
CA ASP A 196 -18.52 3.92 11.33
C ASP A 196 -17.48 4.97 10.92
N PRO A 197 -16.62 5.44 11.85
CA PRO A 197 -15.60 6.43 11.52
C PRO A 197 -14.47 5.93 10.60
N ASN A 198 -14.42 4.63 10.34
CA ASN A 198 -13.47 4.01 9.43
C ASN A 198 -14.04 3.78 8.02
N ALA A 199 -15.31 4.10 7.78
CA ALA A 199 -15.90 4.03 6.46
C ALA A 199 -15.16 4.95 5.49
N ILE A 200 -15.04 4.52 4.23
CA ILE A 200 -14.39 5.29 3.17
C ILE A 200 -15.40 5.58 2.08
N VAL A 201 -15.63 6.87 1.82
CA VAL A 201 -16.41 7.34 0.67
C VAL A 201 -15.43 7.66 -0.45
N GLY A 202 -15.55 6.90 -1.53
CA GLY A 202 -14.57 6.85 -2.61
C GLY A 202 -14.89 7.74 -3.80
N ILE A 203 -13.85 8.27 -4.43
CA ILE A 203 -13.89 8.78 -5.80
C ILE A 203 -13.01 7.86 -6.63
N ASP A 204 -13.55 7.22 -7.66
CA ASP A 204 -12.78 6.33 -8.54
C ASP A 204 -12.84 6.79 -10.00
N SER A 205 -11.89 6.35 -10.81
CA SER A 205 -11.89 6.55 -12.25
C SER A 205 -12.49 5.35 -12.96
N ALA A 206 -13.39 5.57 -13.92
CA ALA A 206 -13.84 4.50 -14.81
C ALA A 206 -12.69 3.97 -15.70
N ASN A 207 -11.64 4.78 -15.89
CA ASN A 207 -10.40 4.38 -16.54
C ASN A 207 -9.20 4.49 -15.57
N PRO A 208 -8.80 3.41 -14.90
CA PRO A 208 -7.72 3.44 -13.91
C PRO A 208 -6.33 3.74 -14.53
N SER A 209 -6.19 3.63 -15.85
CA SER A 209 -4.92 3.92 -16.53
C SER A 209 -4.59 5.41 -16.63
N THR A 210 -5.52 6.29 -16.28
CA THR A 210 -5.37 7.75 -16.36
C THR A 210 -5.81 8.43 -15.07
N THR A 211 -5.21 9.58 -14.75
CA THR A 211 -5.64 10.38 -13.60
C THR A 211 -6.95 11.11 -13.89
N ARG A 212 -7.99 10.85 -13.10
CA ARG A 212 -9.23 11.64 -13.10
C ARG A 212 -9.03 12.88 -12.23
N THR A 213 -9.30 14.08 -12.77
CA THR A 213 -9.27 15.33 -12.00
C THR A 213 -10.69 15.72 -11.59
N VAL A 214 -10.89 16.04 -10.31
CA VAL A 214 -12.18 16.48 -9.75
C VAL A 214 -12.01 17.87 -9.14
N SER A 215 -12.71 18.84 -9.73
CA SER A 215 -12.66 20.25 -9.35
C SER A 215 -13.83 20.69 -8.47
N ASP A 216 -14.77 19.78 -8.18
CA ASP A 216 -15.96 20.07 -7.39
C ASP A 216 -15.59 20.45 -5.95
N HIS A 217 -16.45 21.26 -5.30
CA HIS A 217 -16.38 21.40 -3.85
C HIS A 217 -16.86 20.10 -3.21
N ILE A 218 -15.98 19.49 -2.43
CA ILE A 218 -16.24 18.27 -1.67
C ILE A 218 -16.64 18.70 -0.26
N ASP A 219 -17.93 18.64 0.04
CA ASP A 219 -18.45 18.97 1.35
C ASP A 219 -18.80 17.70 2.14
N LEU A 220 -17.96 17.36 3.10
CA LEU A 220 -18.15 16.19 3.96
C LEU A 220 -19.01 16.50 5.20
N SER A 221 -19.30 17.78 5.45
CA SER A 221 -19.96 18.25 6.67
C SER A 221 -21.45 17.95 6.71
N LEU A 222 -22.04 17.63 5.55
CA LEU A 222 -23.46 17.36 5.39
C LEU A 222 -23.69 16.05 4.64
N LEU A 223 -24.54 15.18 5.19
CA LEU A 223 -25.17 14.10 4.43
C LEU A 223 -26.64 14.47 4.22
N GLY A 224 -27.01 14.71 2.96
CA GLY A 224 -28.29 15.29 2.58
C GLY A 224 -28.46 16.73 3.12
N ARG A 225 -28.92 16.86 4.36
CA ARG A 225 -29.09 18.14 5.09
C ARG A 225 -28.78 18.04 6.58
N THR A 226 -28.19 16.94 7.01
CA THR A 226 -27.87 16.68 8.42
C THR A 226 -26.39 16.87 8.64
N GLU A 227 -26.05 17.61 9.70
CA GLU A 227 -24.67 17.78 10.13
C GLU A 227 -24.04 16.44 10.47
N GLN A 228 -22.90 16.16 9.85
CA GLN A 228 -22.17 14.92 10.05
C GLN A 228 -21.08 15.15 11.10
N THR A 229 -21.27 14.53 12.27
CA THR A 229 -20.36 14.61 13.42
C THR A 229 -19.54 13.34 13.64
N THR A 230 -19.90 12.25 12.94
CA THR A 230 -19.05 11.06 12.86
C THR A 230 -18.11 11.25 11.67
N PRO A 231 -16.77 11.35 11.90
CA PRO A 231 -15.82 11.51 10.81
C PRO A 231 -15.86 10.30 9.88
N TYR A 232 -15.39 10.47 8.66
CA TYR A 232 -15.19 9.37 7.72
C TYR A 232 -14.11 9.76 6.71
N TYR A 233 -13.55 8.77 6.03
CA TYR A 233 -12.50 8.99 5.06
C TYR A 233 -13.09 9.38 3.71
N ILE A 234 -12.43 10.31 3.02
CA ILE A 234 -12.50 10.35 1.56
C ILE A 234 -11.32 9.55 1.00
N GLY A 235 -11.57 8.74 -0.03
CA GLY A 235 -10.50 7.94 -0.61
C GLY A 235 -10.66 7.58 -2.08
N THR A 236 -9.79 6.69 -2.53
CA THR A 236 -9.76 6.18 -3.91
C THR A 236 -9.12 4.80 -3.95
N THR A 237 -9.49 3.98 -4.92
CA THR A 237 -8.77 2.76 -5.33
C THR A 237 -8.07 2.92 -6.70
N SER A 238 -8.01 4.14 -7.21
CA SER A 238 -7.53 4.52 -8.53
C SER A 238 -6.76 5.87 -8.50
N ASN A 239 -6.37 6.38 -9.66
CA ASN A 239 -5.59 7.63 -9.77
C ASN A 239 -6.50 8.87 -9.83
N ILE A 240 -6.54 9.64 -8.74
CA ILE A 240 -7.41 10.82 -8.57
C ILE A 240 -6.60 12.06 -8.21
N ASN A 241 -6.96 13.19 -8.80
CA ASN A 241 -6.45 14.51 -8.45
C ASN A 241 -7.60 15.44 -8.04
N LEU A 242 -7.62 15.86 -6.78
CA LEU A 242 -8.61 16.78 -6.23
C LEU A 242 -8.06 18.20 -6.29
N THR A 243 -8.77 19.07 -7.01
CA THR A 243 -8.41 20.48 -7.19
C THR A 243 -9.44 21.44 -6.57
N GLY A 244 -10.62 20.92 -6.21
CA GLY A 244 -11.65 21.69 -5.51
C GLY A 244 -11.41 21.76 -4.00
N LEU A 245 -12.16 22.66 -3.33
CA LEU A 245 -12.14 22.78 -1.87
C LEU A 245 -12.63 21.49 -1.22
N ILE A 246 -12.10 21.15 -0.05
CA ILE A 246 -12.59 20.05 0.79
C ILE A 246 -13.00 20.62 2.14
N THR A 247 -14.27 20.43 2.51
CA THR A 247 -14.81 20.74 3.84
C THR A 247 -14.89 19.45 4.65
N PRO A 248 -14.22 19.34 5.80
CA PRO A 248 -14.29 18.14 6.65
C PRO A 248 -15.62 18.06 7.43
N THR A 249 -15.83 16.96 8.14
CA THR A 249 -16.95 16.78 9.08
C THR A 249 -16.87 17.75 10.26
N PHE A 250 -17.98 17.89 11.00
CA PHE A 250 -17.99 18.66 12.24
C PHE A 250 -17.49 17.83 13.42
N THR A 251 -16.97 18.49 14.46
CA THR A 251 -16.71 17.87 15.76
C THR A 251 -17.95 17.88 16.65
N THR A 252 -18.00 16.99 17.64
CA THR A 252 -19.03 17.00 18.69
C THR A 252 -18.77 18.20 19.61
N GLY A 253 -19.41 19.35 19.32
CA GLY A 253 -19.21 20.60 20.06
C GLY A 253 -19.05 21.84 19.18
N GLY A 254 -19.02 21.66 17.86
CA GLY A 254 -18.90 22.76 16.88
C GLY A 254 -17.46 22.98 16.42
N GLY A 255 -17.31 23.45 15.18
CA GLY A 255 -16.02 23.47 14.48
C GLY A 255 -15.76 22.17 13.72
N TYR A 256 -14.62 22.11 13.04
CA TYR A 256 -14.31 21.08 12.05
C TYR A 256 -13.34 20.04 12.59
N ASP A 257 -13.56 18.78 12.20
CA ASP A 257 -12.71 17.64 12.57
C ASP A 257 -11.41 17.62 11.74
N ALA A 258 -10.55 16.65 12.01
CA ALA A 258 -9.48 16.29 11.11
C ALA A 258 -10.03 15.83 9.75
N LEU A 259 -9.25 16.04 8.70
CA LEU A 259 -9.55 15.47 7.39
C LEU A 259 -8.90 14.10 7.27
N TYR A 260 -9.70 13.07 7.01
CA TYR A 260 -9.28 11.68 6.89
C TYR A 260 -9.18 11.31 5.40
N LEU A 261 -7.99 10.94 4.95
CA LEU A 261 -7.67 10.65 3.55
C LEU A 261 -7.12 9.23 3.42
N ALA A 262 -7.57 8.48 2.42
CA ALA A 262 -7.06 7.14 2.16
C ALA A 262 -6.89 6.87 0.66
N ALA A 263 -5.86 6.11 0.31
CA ALA A 263 -5.74 5.48 -0.99
C ALA A 263 -5.52 3.98 -0.77
N LEU A 264 -6.23 3.13 -1.52
CA LEU A 264 -6.20 1.68 -1.40
C LEU A 264 -5.79 1.03 -2.73
N ASP A 265 -5.29 -0.20 -2.70
CA ASP A 265 -4.90 -0.99 -3.88
C ASP A 265 -3.98 -0.25 -4.86
N ASP A 266 -2.87 0.28 -4.36
CA ASP A 266 -1.95 1.13 -5.13
C ASP A 266 -2.58 2.41 -5.72
N GLY A 267 -3.79 2.76 -5.28
CA GLY A 267 -4.46 4.00 -5.64
C GLY A 267 -3.61 5.23 -5.31
N TYR A 268 -3.83 6.31 -6.05
CA TYR A 268 -3.10 7.56 -5.89
C TYR A 268 -4.08 8.70 -5.69
N LEU A 269 -4.14 9.24 -4.48
CA LEU A 269 -4.96 10.40 -4.14
C LEU A 269 -4.09 11.64 -4.05
N LYS A 270 -4.15 12.50 -5.07
CA LYS A 270 -3.50 13.81 -5.03
C LYS A 270 -4.46 14.89 -4.57
N ILE A 271 -4.06 15.67 -3.58
CA ILE A 271 -4.75 16.89 -3.16
C ILE A 271 -3.93 18.09 -3.64
N SER A 272 -4.39 18.71 -4.73
CA SER A 272 -3.79 19.91 -5.31
C SER A 272 -4.31 21.20 -4.69
N SER A 273 -5.51 21.17 -4.09
CA SER A 273 -6.10 22.31 -3.41
C SER A 273 -5.52 22.52 -2.01
N GLN A 274 -5.70 23.74 -1.49
CA GLN A 274 -5.58 23.99 -0.06
C GLN A 274 -6.69 23.22 0.67
N LEU A 275 -6.31 22.55 1.75
CA LEU A 275 -7.21 21.84 2.66
C LEU A 275 -7.93 22.85 3.54
N GLY A 276 -9.25 22.88 3.40
CA GLY A 276 -10.09 23.85 4.08
C GLY A 276 -9.97 25.29 3.56
N GLY A 277 -10.75 26.18 4.16
CA GLY A 277 -10.74 27.62 3.89
C GLY A 277 -11.08 28.42 5.16
N SER A 278 -11.15 29.74 5.07
CA SER A 278 -11.44 30.59 6.25
C SER A 278 -12.75 30.24 6.97
N ALA A 279 -13.73 29.70 6.24
CA ALA A 279 -15.02 29.24 6.77
C ALA A 279 -15.06 27.73 7.08
N SER A 280 -14.01 26.99 6.75
CA SER A 280 -13.91 25.52 6.80
C SER A 280 -12.50 25.11 7.21
N GLN A 281 -12.12 25.40 8.45
CA GLN A 281 -10.74 25.23 8.91
C GLN A 281 -10.47 23.75 9.19
N VAL A 282 -9.61 23.10 8.40
CA VAL A 282 -9.10 21.77 8.75
C VAL A 282 -8.20 21.90 9.97
N ASN A 283 -8.49 21.17 11.04
CA ASN A 283 -7.70 21.22 12.27
C ASN A 283 -6.42 20.38 12.17
N ALA A 284 -6.54 19.16 11.65
CA ALA A 284 -5.46 18.20 11.46
C ALA A 284 -5.73 17.33 10.22
N VAL A 285 -4.73 16.56 9.79
CA VAL A 285 -4.87 15.60 8.68
C VAL A 285 -4.50 14.20 9.14
N VAL A 286 -5.29 13.21 8.72
CA VAL A 286 -5.05 11.79 8.96
C VAL A 286 -4.94 11.08 7.62
N ILE A 287 -3.86 10.33 7.43
CA ILE A 287 -3.53 9.63 6.18
C ILE A 287 -3.52 8.13 6.42
N GLY A 288 -4.25 7.40 5.58
CA GLY A 288 -4.34 5.94 5.62
C GLY A 288 -4.97 5.44 6.91
N LYS A 289 -5.01 4.12 7.05
CA LYS A 289 -5.59 3.42 8.20
C LYS A 289 -4.64 2.34 8.70
N ALA A 290 -4.52 2.23 10.02
CA ALA A 290 -3.69 1.22 10.65
C ALA A 290 -4.27 -0.19 10.41
N GLY A 291 -3.39 -1.16 10.16
CA GLY A 291 -3.77 -2.58 10.04
C GLY A 291 -4.43 -2.98 8.73
N LEU A 292 -4.51 -2.08 7.74
CA LEU A 292 -4.89 -2.44 6.37
C LEU A 292 -3.65 -2.76 5.54
N ASP A 293 -3.66 -3.94 4.93
CA ASP A 293 -2.69 -4.30 3.89
C ASP A 293 -3.05 -3.61 2.56
N ASN A 294 -2.07 -3.48 1.66
CA ASN A 294 -2.25 -2.97 0.30
C ASN A 294 -2.86 -1.55 0.20
N GLN A 295 -2.25 -0.59 0.91
CA GLN A 295 -2.62 0.82 0.82
C GLN A 295 -1.73 1.57 -0.18
N GLY A 296 -2.34 2.55 -0.86
CA GLY A 296 -1.70 3.38 -1.88
C GLY A 296 -1.03 4.64 -1.33
N THR A 297 -0.97 5.67 -2.17
CA THR A 297 -0.32 6.94 -1.88
C THR A 297 -1.30 8.09 -1.79
N VAL A 298 -1.18 8.91 -0.75
CA VAL A 298 -1.81 10.24 -0.67
C VAL A 298 -0.74 11.31 -0.86
N GLU A 299 -0.86 12.13 -1.90
CA GLU A 299 0.00 13.31 -2.12
C GLU A 299 -0.71 14.57 -1.64
N ILE A 300 -0.10 15.30 -0.71
CA ILE A 300 -0.55 16.65 -0.36
C ILE A 300 0.35 17.65 -1.10
N ALA A 301 -0.18 18.25 -2.16
CA ALA A 301 0.55 19.18 -3.01
C ALA A 301 0.20 20.65 -2.72
N GLY A 302 -1.05 20.92 -2.34
CA GLY A 302 -1.51 22.25 -1.95
C GLY A 302 -0.82 22.78 -0.70
N ALA A 303 -0.64 24.11 -0.63
CA ALA A 303 -0.09 24.76 0.57
C ALA A 303 -1.17 24.89 1.64
N ASN A 304 -0.87 24.47 2.87
CA ASN A 304 -1.83 24.35 3.95
C ASN A 304 -1.43 25.16 5.19
N SER A 305 -2.41 25.42 6.06
CA SER A 305 -2.24 26.23 7.28
C SER A 305 -2.82 25.60 8.56
N TYR A 306 -3.26 24.34 8.51
CA TYR A 306 -3.74 23.62 9.69
C TYR A 306 -2.64 23.47 10.75
N SER A 307 -2.99 23.48 12.04
CA SER A 307 -2.02 23.52 13.14
C SER A 307 -1.97 22.26 14.00
N GLY A 308 -2.98 21.39 13.92
CA GLY A 308 -3.07 20.14 14.69
C GLY A 308 -2.12 19.04 14.23
N GLY A 309 -1.38 19.24 13.15
CA GLY A 309 -0.39 18.30 12.62
C GLY A 309 -0.97 17.24 11.67
N THR A 310 -0.13 16.28 11.31
CA THR A 310 -0.44 15.19 10.36
C THR A 310 -0.16 13.83 11.02
N ARG A 311 -1.08 12.89 10.90
CA ARG A 311 -0.92 11.50 11.36
C ARG A 311 -0.95 10.57 10.16
N VAL A 312 0.10 9.78 9.96
CA VAL A 312 0.18 8.77 8.90
C VAL A 312 0.01 7.40 9.54
N LEU A 313 -1.19 6.85 9.45
CA LEU A 313 -1.58 5.59 10.11
C LEU A 313 -1.30 4.36 9.24
N GLY A 314 -1.19 4.53 7.93
CA GLY A 314 -0.93 3.48 6.95
C GLY A 314 -0.67 4.05 5.56
N GLY A 315 -0.28 3.20 4.62
CA GLY A 315 0.06 3.60 3.25
C GLY A 315 1.24 4.57 3.17
N THR A 316 1.28 5.37 2.10
CA THR A 316 2.32 6.38 1.88
C THR A 316 1.74 7.79 1.88
N LEU A 317 2.28 8.68 2.72
CA LEU A 317 2.13 10.12 2.55
C LEU A 317 3.28 10.64 1.69
N PHE A 318 2.96 11.21 0.52
CA PHE A 318 3.93 11.88 -0.35
C PHE A 318 3.84 13.40 -0.21
N VAL A 319 4.98 14.03 0.06
CA VAL A 319 5.10 15.48 0.26
C VAL A 319 6.09 16.03 -0.75
N ASN A 320 5.62 16.82 -1.72
CA ASN A 320 6.48 17.37 -2.76
C ASN A 320 6.56 18.91 -2.76
N THR A 321 6.06 19.55 -1.72
CA THR A 321 6.11 21.02 -1.54
C THR A 321 6.35 21.37 -0.06
N ASN A 322 7.04 22.48 0.21
CA ASN A 322 7.50 22.85 1.57
C ASN A 322 6.36 23.16 2.55
N ASN A 323 5.23 23.64 2.04
CA ASN A 323 4.11 24.12 2.85
C ASN A 323 2.92 23.14 2.81
N ALA A 324 3.15 21.89 2.38
CA ALA A 324 2.10 20.89 2.27
C ALA A 324 1.47 20.55 3.63
N LEU A 325 2.28 20.52 4.71
CA LEU A 325 1.87 19.92 5.99
C LEU A 325 1.47 20.92 7.08
N GLY A 326 0.94 22.08 6.68
CA GLY A 326 0.37 23.05 7.60
C GLY A 326 1.41 23.87 8.36
N ALA A 327 1.06 24.30 9.57
CA ALA A 327 1.94 25.08 10.43
C ALA A 327 3.18 24.27 10.81
N THR A 328 4.34 24.91 10.83
CA THR A 328 5.63 24.26 11.14
C THR A 328 5.73 23.75 12.58
N SER A 329 4.84 24.19 13.48
CA SER A 329 4.70 23.64 14.83
C SER A 329 3.86 22.36 14.90
N GLY A 330 3.09 22.05 13.85
CA GLY A 330 2.29 20.84 13.75
C GLY A 330 3.18 19.63 13.56
N THR A 331 3.05 18.62 14.42
CA THR A 331 3.87 17.40 14.35
C THR A 331 3.37 16.46 13.23
N VAL A 332 4.31 15.80 12.54
CA VAL A 332 4.03 14.66 11.65
C VAL A 332 4.35 13.38 12.42
N SER A 333 3.35 12.55 12.67
CA SER A 333 3.53 11.23 13.30
C SER A 333 3.36 10.14 12.26
N VAL A 334 4.28 9.18 12.21
CA VAL A 334 4.26 8.06 11.25
C VAL A 334 4.19 6.75 12.03
N SER A 335 3.09 6.03 11.87
CA SER A 335 2.83 4.79 12.58
C SER A 335 3.53 3.58 11.95
N SER A 336 3.57 2.48 12.70
CA SER A 336 4.10 1.19 12.23
C SER A 336 3.48 0.79 10.88
N GLY A 337 4.33 0.46 9.90
CA GLY A 337 3.91 0.07 8.54
C GLY A 337 3.54 1.23 7.62
N ALA A 338 3.51 2.47 8.11
CA ALA A 338 3.26 3.66 7.30
C ALA A 338 4.57 4.29 6.79
N THR A 339 4.46 5.02 5.67
CA THR A 339 5.60 5.66 5.01
C THR A 339 5.39 7.16 4.86
N LEU A 340 6.41 7.95 5.23
CA LEU A 340 6.55 9.35 4.86
C LEU A 340 7.59 9.46 3.73
N ASN A 341 7.13 9.78 2.53
CA ASN A 341 7.97 10.04 1.37
C ASN A 341 8.12 11.55 1.17
N LEU A 342 9.32 12.07 1.44
CA LEU A 342 9.63 13.48 1.34
C LEU A 342 10.35 13.80 0.02
N GLY A 343 9.62 14.39 -0.90
CA GLY A 343 10.12 15.04 -2.10
C GLY A 343 10.68 14.11 -3.17
N SER A 344 10.58 14.54 -4.42
CA SER A 344 11.33 13.95 -5.53
C SER A 344 12.71 14.60 -5.74
N SER A 345 13.08 15.56 -4.90
CA SER A 345 14.37 16.24 -4.92
C SER A 345 14.71 16.88 -3.57
N ALA A 346 15.99 17.24 -3.39
CA ALA A 346 16.52 17.93 -2.21
C ALA A 346 15.93 19.32 -1.94
N SER A 347 15.23 19.93 -2.92
CA SER A 347 14.64 21.27 -2.75
C SER A 347 13.39 21.28 -1.87
N VAL A 348 12.78 20.10 -1.64
CA VAL A 348 11.62 19.97 -0.77
C VAL A 348 12.11 19.91 0.68
N SER A 349 11.76 20.91 1.48
CA SER A 349 12.15 21.03 2.88
C SER A 349 10.95 20.86 3.80
N LEU A 350 11.04 19.94 4.76
CA LEU A 350 10.03 19.71 5.78
C LEU A 350 10.42 20.36 7.11
N TYR A 351 9.63 21.34 7.53
CA TYR A 351 9.86 22.09 8.77
C TYR A 351 9.20 21.47 10.00
N ASN A 352 8.15 20.69 9.78
CA ASN A 352 7.39 20.04 10.84
C ASN A 352 8.29 19.09 11.66
N PRO A 353 8.16 19.04 12.99
CA PRO A 353 8.68 17.94 13.80
C PRO A 353 8.15 16.60 13.29
N VAL A 354 8.99 15.57 13.26
CA VAL A 354 8.58 14.23 12.85
C VAL A 354 8.81 13.25 14.00
N VAL A 355 7.80 12.41 14.24
CA VAL A 355 7.83 11.33 15.23
C VAL A 355 7.60 10.01 14.50
N LEU A 356 8.45 9.04 14.76
CA LEU A 356 8.48 7.74 14.08
C LEU A 356 8.20 6.62 15.09
N ASP A 357 7.12 5.87 14.87
CA ASP A 357 6.87 4.63 15.60
C ASP A 357 7.78 3.50 15.08
N PRO A 358 8.08 2.47 15.89
CA PRO A 358 8.75 1.26 15.40
C PRO A 358 8.03 0.68 14.18
N GLY A 359 8.78 0.36 13.13
CA GLY A 359 8.23 -0.17 11.88
C GLY A 359 7.73 0.90 10.89
N SER A 360 7.79 2.19 11.22
CA SER A 360 7.54 3.28 10.27
C SER A 360 8.69 3.44 9.28
N THR A 361 8.45 4.11 8.16
CA THR A 361 9.45 4.35 7.11
C THR A 361 9.53 5.83 6.76
N ILE A 362 10.76 6.36 6.66
CA ILE A 362 11.05 7.62 5.96
C ILE A 362 11.81 7.35 4.67
N THR A 363 11.42 8.04 3.60
CA THR A 363 12.01 7.87 2.26
C THR A 363 11.95 9.15 1.44
N GLY A 364 12.45 9.10 0.21
CA GLY A 364 12.50 10.19 -0.76
C GLY A 364 13.85 10.88 -0.82
N TYR A 365 13.86 12.13 -1.23
CA TYR A 365 15.07 12.90 -1.55
C TYR A 365 15.20 14.23 -0.80
N GLY A 366 14.17 14.58 -0.02
CA GLY A 366 14.04 15.92 0.55
C GLY A 366 14.94 16.19 1.74
N ASN A 367 14.73 17.37 2.33
CA ASN A 367 15.51 17.93 3.42
C ASN A 367 14.66 18.06 4.69
N TYR A 368 15.05 17.36 5.73
CA TYR A 368 14.44 17.48 7.06
C TYR A 368 15.10 18.65 7.79
N ILE A 369 14.27 19.61 8.21
CA ILE A 369 14.71 20.81 8.95
C ILE A 369 14.58 20.63 10.46
N SER A 370 13.73 19.70 10.89
CA SER A 370 13.55 19.34 12.30
C SER A 370 14.51 18.22 12.71
N HIS A 371 14.64 18.02 14.03
CA HIS A 371 15.34 16.87 14.57
C HIS A 371 14.63 15.57 14.19
N ILE A 372 15.37 14.59 13.69
CA ILE A 372 14.88 13.23 13.43
C ILE A 372 15.58 12.24 14.33
N THR A 373 14.79 11.40 15.01
CA THR A 373 15.27 10.22 15.72
C THR A 373 14.82 8.96 14.98
N LEU A 374 15.77 8.18 14.49
CA LEU A 374 15.53 6.82 13.99
C LEU A 374 15.66 5.87 15.17
N SER A 375 14.50 5.49 15.75
CA SER A 375 14.40 4.59 16.88
C SER A 375 14.46 3.11 16.45
N THR A 376 14.46 2.19 17.42
CA THR A 376 14.45 0.75 17.15
C THR A 376 13.30 0.37 16.20
N GLY A 377 13.65 -0.26 15.08
CA GLY A 377 12.71 -0.73 14.06
C GLY A 377 12.22 0.34 13.08
N ALA A 378 12.59 1.62 13.23
CA ALA A 378 12.31 2.63 12.22
C ALA A 378 13.18 2.39 10.97
N ASN A 379 12.57 2.55 9.79
CA ASN A 379 13.22 2.31 8.50
C ASN A 379 13.61 3.64 7.84
N LEU A 380 14.85 3.71 7.37
CA LEU A 380 15.37 4.79 6.55
C LEU A 380 15.69 4.25 5.16
N VAL A 381 15.07 4.83 4.14
CA VAL A 381 15.20 4.39 2.74
C VAL A 381 15.43 5.60 1.82
N PRO A 382 16.66 6.12 1.70
CA PRO A 382 16.95 7.23 0.78
C PRO A 382 16.56 6.87 -0.65
N GLY A 383 15.98 7.80 -1.41
CA GLY A 383 15.53 7.58 -2.80
C GLY A 383 14.30 6.70 -3.00
N GLY A 384 14.05 5.78 -2.05
CA GLY A 384 13.06 4.72 -2.18
C GLY A 384 13.69 3.45 -2.73
N PHE A 385 13.07 2.31 -2.44
CA PHE A 385 13.58 1.00 -2.83
C PHE A 385 13.88 0.86 -4.33
N GLY A 386 15.06 0.36 -4.65
CA GLY A 386 15.51 0.10 -6.01
C GLY A 386 16.02 1.35 -6.72
N ARG A 387 16.26 2.45 -6.01
CA ARG A 387 16.63 3.75 -6.60
C ARG A 387 17.62 4.48 -5.73
N ILE A 388 18.75 4.83 -6.34
CA ILE A 388 19.74 5.70 -5.69
C ILE A 388 19.13 7.05 -5.34
N GLY A 389 19.22 7.44 -4.07
CA GLY A 389 18.82 8.76 -3.61
C GLY A 389 19.59 9.27 -2.40
N GLU A 390 19.33 10.54 -2.08
CA GLU A 390 20.01 11.25 -1.01
C GLU A 390 18.99 11.99 -0.15
N ILE A 391 18.96 11.69 1.14
CA ILE A 391 18.15 12.43 2.12
C ILE A 391 19.04 13.44 2.85
N HIS A 392 18.48 14.62 3.09
CA HIS A 392 19.21 15.79 3.57
C HIS A 392 18.80 16.15 5.02
N PHE A 393 19.80 16.48 5.83
CA PHE A 393 19.70 16.91 7.24
C PHE A 393 20.65 18.08 7.50
N HIS A 394 20.61 19.12 6.67
CA HIS A 394 21.71 20.08 6.62
C HIS A 394 21.34 21.55 6.84
N SER A 395 20.13 21.83 7.30
CA SER A 395 19.73 23.18 7.69
C SER A 395 20.20 23.53 9.10
N PRO A 396 20.63 24.77 9.40
CA PRO A 396 21.13 25.12 10.73
C PRO A 396 20.18 24.69 11.85
N GLY A 397 20.71 24.00 12.86
CA GLY A 397 19.91 23.48 13.98
C GLY A 397 19.23 22.13 13.74
N THR A 398 19.39 21.52 12.54
CA THR A 398 18.98 20.12 12.33
C THR A 398 19.88 19.17 13.08
N SER A 399 19.34 18.01 13.44
CA SER A 399 20.16 16.89 13.88
C SER A 399 19.48 15.56 13.56
N LEU A 400 20.30 14.54 13.37
CA LEU A 400 19.88 13.17 13.15
C LEU A 400 20.41 12.29 14.27
N THR A 401 19.55 11.59 14.98
CA THR A 401 19.94 10.54 15.92
C THR A 401 19.58 9.19 15.33
N ILE A 402 20.55 8.29 15.27
CA ILE A 402 20.36 6.90 14.85
C ILE A 402 20.55 6.03 16.09
N GLU A 403 19.47 5.49 16.61
CA GLU A 403 19.48 4.66 17.81
C GLU A 403 19.70 3.18 17.48
N ALA A 404 20.08 2.41 18.50
CA ALA A 404 20.18 0.97 18.45
C ALA A 404 18.92 0.30 17.85
N GLY A 405 19.13 -0.60 16.88
CA GLY A 405 18.05 -1.32 16.21
C GLY A 405 17.30 -0.54 15.13
N ALA A 406 17.70 0.69 14.80
CA ALA A 406 17.25 1.35 13.58
C ALA A 406 17.67 0.53 12.34
N ILE A 407 16.90 0.67 11.25
CA ILE A 407 17.11 -0.06 10.01
C ILE A 407 17.38 0.93 8.89
N TRP A 408 18.53 0.79 8.23
CA TRP A 408 18.93 1.60 7.09
C TRP A 408 18.99 0.72 5.84
N HIS A 409 18.17 1.01 4.86
CA HIS A 409 18.21 0.39 3.54
C HIS A 409 19.10 1.22 2.61
N VAL A 410 20.04 0.57 1.94
CA VAL A 410 21.02 1.22 1.07
C VAL A 410 21.02 0.50 -0.28
N ASP A 411 20.55 1.21 -1.31
CA ASP A 411 20.72 0.83 -2.70
C ASP A 411 22.14 1.18 -3.18
N LEU A 412 22.79 0.23 -3.85
CA LEU A 412 24.14 0.37 -4.42
C LEU A 412 24.12 0.14 -5.93
N SER A 413 24.74 1.03 -6.69
CA SER A 413 25.22 0.74 -8.03
C SER A 413 26.75 0.56 -7.99
N THR A 414 27.40 0.28 -9.12
CA THR A 414 28.87 0.12 -9.13
C THR A 414 29.64 1.38 -8.73
N THR A 415 29.04 2.57 -8.86
CA THR A 415 29.72 3.86 -8.62
C THR A 415 28.96 4.78 -7.68
N ASN A 416 27.69 4.50 -7.40
CA ASN A 416 26.84 5.32 -6.55
C ASN A 416 26.17 4.47 -5.47
N SER A 417 25.64 5.16 -4.47
CA SER A 417 24.92 4.59 -3.35
C SER A 417 23.88 5.56 -2.87
N ASP A 418 22.90 5.04 -2.15
CA ASP A 418 22.09 5.85 -1.25
C ASP A 418 22.94 6.61 -0.24
N LYS A 419 22.51 7.82 0.07
CA LYS A 419 23.26 8.76 0.90
C LYS A 419 22.40 9.49 1.91
N LEU A 420 23.01 9.76 3.05
CA LEU A 420 22.59 10.79 3.97
C LEU A 420 23.54 11.98 3.88
N CYS A 421 22.98 13.18 3.78
CA CYS A 421 23.73 14.43 3.79
C CYS A 421 23.47 15.17 5.10
N ALA A 422 24.38 15.08 6.07
CA ALA A 422 24.20 15.67 7.40
C ALA A 422 25.32 16.65 7.74
N TRP A 423 25.03 17.95 7.78
CA TRP A 423 26.03 18.99 8.05
C TRP A 423 26.12 19.41 9.51
N ASN A 424 25.10 19.09 10.31
CA ASN A 424 25.04 19.46 11.73
C ASN A 424 25.27 18.23 12.60
N ASN A 425 24.63 18.17 13.77
CA ASN A 425 24.84 17.09 14.72
C ASN A 425 24.27 15.77 14.20
N ILE A 426 25.09 14.73 14.22
CA ILE A 426 24.62 13.35 14.07
C ILE A 426 25.08 12.55 15.29
N ASP A 427 24.13 11.90 15.94
CA ASP A 427 24.40 11.05 17.09
C ASP A 427 24.16 9.60 16.69
N ILE A 428 25.22 8.79 16.68
CA ILE A 428 25.13 7.34 16.48
C ILE A 428 25.10 6.69 17.86
N LEU A 429 23.90 6.26 18.27
CA LEU A 429 23.62 5.68 19.59
C LEU A 429 23.32 4.17 19.48
N GLY A 430 24.14 3.45 18.71
CA GLY A 430 24.05 2.00 18.55
C GLY A 430 24.63 1.22 19.74
N ASN A 431 24.41 -0.10 19.75
CA ASN A 431 25.07 -1.00 20.69
C ASN A 431 25.18 -2.43 20.12
N ARG A 432 26.05 -3.26 20.72
CA ARG A 432 26.35 -4.62 20.24
C ARG A 432 25.24 -5.65 20.45
N LEU A 433 24.30 -5.39 21.35
CA LEU A 433 23.18 -6.30 21.64
C LEU A 433 22.01 -6.08 20.67
N VAL A 434 21.83 -4.84 20.22
CA VAL A 434 20.79 -4.41 19.29
C VAL A 434 21.45 -3.48 18.25
N PRO A 435 22.22 -4.05 17.30
CA PRO A 435 22.95 -3.25 16.32
C PRO A 435 21.99 -2.49 15.40
N ILE A 436 22.46 -1.38 14.86
CA ILE A 436 21.84 -0.73 13.69
C ILE A 436 22.01 -1.68 12.50
N VAL A 437 20.92 -1.98 11.79
CA VAL A 437 20.96 -2.90 10.66
C VAL A 437 21.09 -2.11 9.37
N ILE A 438 22.07 -2.46 8.54
CA ILE A 438 22.21 -1.95 7.18
C ILE A 438 21.81 -3.06 6.21
N ASN A 439 20.69 -2.91 5.52
CA ASN A 439 20.28 -3.81 4.45
C ASN A 439 20.82 -3.28 3.11
N LEU A 440 21.68 -4.06 2.46
CA LEU A 440 22.23 -3.72 1.15
C LEU A 440 21.41 -4.32 0.03
N TYR A 441 21.17 -3.49 -0.98
CA TYR A 441 20.53 -3.85 -2.23
C TYR A 441 21.43 -3.42 -3.38
N SER A 442 21.32 -4.10 -4.51
CA SER A 442 21.96 -3.65 -5.74
C SER A 442 20.93 -3.18 -6.75
N VAL A 443 21.26 -2.12 -7.46
CA VAL A 443 20.40 -1.52 -8.47
C VAL A 443 21.08 -1.46 -9.82
N ASN A 444 20.27 -1.59 -10.87
CA ASN A 444 20.66 -1.41 -12.25
C ASN A 444 19.67 -0.46 -12.93
N GLY A 445 20.06 0.81 -13.05
CA GLY A 445 19.14 1.87 -13.43
C GLY A 445 18.30 2.31 -12.24
N ASN A 446 16.97 2.32 -12.41
CA ASN A 446 15.99 2.75 -11.38
C ASN A 446 15.17 1.57 -10.84
N ASP A 447 15.78 0.39 -10.80
CA ASP A 447 15.17 -0.82 -10.26
C ASP A 447 16.27 -1.74 -9.68
N PHE A 448 15.84 -2.70 -8.87
CA PHE A 448 16.72 -3.75 -8.37
C PHE A 448 17.36 -4.55 -9.50
N GLY A 449 18.64 -4.86 -9.36
CA GLY A 449 19.35 -5.61 -10.39
C GLY A 449 20.83 -5.81 -10.06
N PRO A 450 21.56 -6.57 -10.90
CA PRO A 450 22.97 -6.84 -10.68
C PRO A 450 23.82 -5.57 -10.80
N LEU A 451 24.91 -5.51 -10.04
CA LEU A 451 25.91 -4.45 -10.13
C LEU A 451 26.63 -4.52 -11.50
N LEU A 452 26.40 -3.51 -12.35
CA LEU A 452 26.98 -3.47 -13.70
C LEU A 452 28.49 -3.29 -13.68
N ASN A 453 29.23 -4.19 -14.34
CA ASN A 453 30.70 -4.15 -14.45
C ASN A 453 31.44 -4.24 -13.09
N PHE A 454 30.83 -4.88 -12.10
CA PHE A 454 31.49 -5.16 -10.83
C PHE A 454 32.55 -6.25 -11.01
N ASP A 455 33.78 -5.97 -10.58
CA ASP A 455 34.90 -6.91 -10.55
C ASP A 455 35.16 -7.35 -9.10
N PRO A 456 34.75 -8.56 -8.68
CA PRO A 456 34.89 -9.01 -7.30
C PRO A 456 36.34 -9.17 -6.83
N THR A 457 37.33 -9.00 -7.70
CA THR A 457 38.75 -9.00 -7.34
C THR A 457 39.26 -7.63 -6.91
N GLN A 458 38.44 -6.57 -7.09
CA GLN A 458 38.78 -5.19 -6.75
C GLN A 458 38.08 -4.75 -5.46
N ALA A 459 38.74 -3.87 -4.70
CA ALA A 459 38.11 -3.22 -3.56
C ALA A 459 37.19 -2.09 -4.04
N TYR A 460 36.04 -1.95 -3.37
CA TYR A 460 35.07 -0.87 -3.63
C TYR A 460 34.74 -0.12 -2.34
N SER A 461 34.35 1.14 -2.49
CA SER A 461 33.91 1.99 -1.39
C SER A 461 32.75 2.87 -1.83
N TRP A 462 31.66 2.82 -1.08
CA TRP A 462 30.44 3.60 -1.32
C TRP A 462 30.15 4.48 -0.12
N THR A 463 30.25 5.80 -0.28
CA THR A 463 29.89 6.75 0.77
C THR A 463 28.38 6.70 1.01
N ILE A 464 27.96 6.36 2.22
CA ILE A 464 26.55 6.32 2.65
C ILE A 464 26.17 7.47 3.57
N LEU A 465 27.13 8.09 4.26
CA LEU A 465 26.93 9.30 5.05
C LEU A 465 28.00 10.33 4.66
N SER A 466 27.56 11.50 4.20
CA SER A 466 28.41 12.64 3.90
C SER A 466 28.28 13.71 4.98
N ARG A 467 29.41 14.16 5.52
CA ARG A 467 29.48 15.23 6.52
C ARG A 467 30.57 16.24 6.20
N ASN A 468 30.30 17.50 6.57
CA ASN A 468 31.29 18.59 6.56
C ASN A 468 31.90 18.85 7.95
N GLN A 469 31.49 18.09 8.97
CA GLN A 469 31.97 18.17 10.36
C GLN A 469 32.50 16.80 10.82
N THR A 470 33.38 16.81 11.83
CA THR A 470 33.96 15.58 12.40
C THR A 470 32.89 14.62 12.89
N LEU A 471 32.99 13.36 12.46
CA LEU A 471 32.18 12.26 12.99
C LEU A 471 32.76 11.71 14.28
N THR A 472 31.92 11.70 15.32
CA THR A 472 32.23 11.16 16.64
C THR A 472 31.21 10.07 16.98
N GLY A 473 31.59 9.12 17.84
CA GLY A 473 30.69 8.04 18.27
C GLY A 473 30.53 6.90 17.28
N PHE A 474 31.29 6.89 16.17
CA PHE A 474 31.35 5.72 15.29
C PHE A 474 32.08 4.56 15.98
N ASP A 475 31.42 3.42 16.03
CA ASP A 475 31.98 2.10 16.35
C ASP A 475 31.38 1.11 15.36
N SER A 476 32.22 0.39 14.60
CA SER A 476 31.75 -0.58 13.61
C SER A 476 30.98 -1.74 14.25
N ASP A 477 31.25 -2.07 15.52
CA ASP A 477 30.54 -3.11 16.27
C ASP A 477 29.08 -2.74 16.57
N TYR A 478 28.67 -1.49 16.35
CA TYR A 478 27.28 -1.04 16.48
C TYR A 478 26.44 -1.33 15.25
N PHE A 479 27.04 -1.80 14.16
CA PHE A 479 26.37 -2.04 12.89
C PHE A 479 26.38 -3.54 12.54
N ASN A 480 25.28 -3.98 11.93
CA ASN A 480 25.20 -5.29 11.29
C ASN A 480 24.83 -5.09 9.81
N ILE A 481 25.69 -5.57 8.92
CA ILE A 481 25.44 -5.48 7.48
C ILE A 481 24.76 -6.77 7.01
N ASN A 482 23.58 -6.62 6.43
CA ASN A 482 22.85 -7.68 5.76
C ASN A 482 22.93 -7.46 4.25
N ALA A 483 23.64 -8.35 3.55
CA ALA A 483 23.82 -8.29 2.11
C ALA A 483 23.02 -9.35 1.33
N ASP A 484 22.10 -10.07 1.98
CA ASP A 484 21.38 -11.19 1.37
C ASP A 484 20.62 -10.79 0.10
N ALA A 485 19.93 -9.65 0.14
CA ALA A 485 19.20 -9.12 -1.02
C ALA A 485 20.13 -8.74 -2.17
N LEU A 486 21.23 -8.04 -1.88
CA LEU A 486 22.28 -7.74 -2.87
C LEU A 486 22.86 -9.02 -3.49
N LEU A 487 23.18 -10.04 -2.69
CA LEU A 487 23.75 -11.30 -3.17
C LEU A 487 22.74 -12.12 -4.00
N ALA A 488 21.44 -12.00 -3.74
CA ALA A 488 20.41 -12.64 -4.56
C ALA A 488 20.43 -12.15 -6.03
N TYR A 489 20.70 -10.86 -6.25
CA TYR A 489 20.89 -10.29 -7.59
C TYR A 489 22.32 -10.47 -8.12
N ASN A 490 23.29 -10.76 -7.26
CA ASN A 490 24.71 -10.92 -7.60
C ASN A 490 25.29 -12.25 -7.10
N PRO A 491 24.76 -13.41 -7.54
CA PRO A 491 25.15 -14.70 -6.98
C PRO A 491 26.62 -15.05 -7.19
N LYS A 492 27.28 -14.40 -8.17
CA LYS A 492 28.72 -14.55 -8.43
C LYS A 492 29.61 -13.95 -7.34
N LEU A 493 29.09 -13.08 -6.48
CA LEU A 493 29.84 -12.45 -5.40
C LEU A 493 29.93 -13.31 -4.14
N ALA A 494 29.08 -14.33 -4.03
CA ALA A 494 29.00 -15.15 -2.84
C ALA A 494 30.35 -15.81 -2.51
N GLY A 495 30.92 -15.45 -1.37
CA GLY A 495 32.21 -15.97 -0.88
C GLY A 495 33.45 -15.36 -1.53
N LEU A 496 33.31 -14.29 -2.34
CA LEU A 496 34.45 -13.61 -2.99
C LEU A 496 34.92 -12.34 -2.26
N GLY A 497 34.24 -11.92 -1.21
CA GLY A 497 34.64 -10.76 -0.40
C GLY A 497 33.62 -10.46 0.69
N ASP A 498 34.00 -9.53 1.56
CA ASP A 498 33.20 -9.11 2.72
C ASP A 498 32.80 -7.64 2.59
N PHE A 499 31.58 -7.32 3.03
CA PHE A 499 31.10 -5.95 3.17
C PHE A 499 31.34 -5.46 4.60
N ASN A 500 31.97 -4.30 4.74
CA ASN A 500 32.23 -3.66 6.02
C ASN A 500 31.69 -2.22 6.02
N ILE A 501 31.56 -1.63 7.21
CA ILE A 501 31.32 -0.20 7.37
C ILE A 501 32.57 0.45 7.96
N GLU A 502 32.99 1.54 7.35
CA GLU A 502 34.20 2.25 7.74
C GLU A 502 33.97 3.76 7.79
N GLN A 503 34.61 4.41 8.75
CA GLN A 503 34.72 5.86 8.76
C GLN A 503 35.91 6.28 7.88
N ILE A 504 35.62 7.03 6.81
CA ILE A 504 36.62 7.60 5.90
C ILE A 504 36.61 9.12 6.05
N GLY A 505 37.55 9.64 6.84
CA GLY A 505 37.55 11.06 7.23
C GLY A 505 36.33 11.40 8.09
N ASN A 506 35.45 12.27 7.58
CA ASN A 506 34.20 12.66 8.26
C ASN A 506 32.98 11.84 7.81
N ASN A 507 33.16 10.95 6.84
CA ASN A 507 32.08 10.23 6.18
C ASN A 507 32.00 8.78 6.67
N LEU A 508 30.86 8.13 6.47
CA LEU A 508 30.75 6.67 6.56
C LEU A 508 30.62 6.08 5.17
N ALA A 509 31.29 4.97 4.95
CA ALA A 509 31.24 4.23 3.71
C ALA A 509 31.00 2.75 3.97
N ILE A 510 30.29 2.11 3.05
CA ILE A 510 30.33 0.66 2.89
C ILE A 510 31.55 0.33 2.05
N THR A 511 32.38 -0.59 2.51
CA THR A 511 33.55 -1.08 1.76
C THR A 511 33.33 -2.55 1.39
N PHE A 512 33.78 -2.93 0.20
CA PHE A 512 33.90 -4.33 -0.20
C PHE A 512 35.37 -4.70 -0.27
N THR A 513 35.77 -5.71 0.49
CA THR A 513 37.15 -6.24 0.47
C THR A 513 37.15 -7.64 -0.17
N PRO A 514 37.79 -7.82 -1.33
CA PRO A 514 37.94 -9.13 -1.96
C PRO A 514 38.63 -10.13 -1.03
N VAL A 515 38.20 -11.39 -1.06
CA VAL A 515 38.98 -12.50 -0.52
C VAL A 515 40.24 -12.63 -1.37
N PRO A 516 41.45 -12.53 -0.80
CA PRO A 516 42.68 -12.69 -1.56
C PRO A 516 42.69 -14.06 -2.25
N GLU A 517 42.93 -14.11 -3.56
CA GLU A 517 43.12 -15.40 -4.23
C GLU A 517 44.23 -16.18 -3.52
N PRO A 518 44.06 -17.50 -3.27
CA PRO A 518 45.18 -18.31 -2.80
C PRO A 518 46.26 -18.21 -3.87
N GLY A 519 47.33 -17.47 -3.57
CA GLY A 519 48.25 -16.99 -4.61
C GLY A 519 48.63 -18.12 -5.55
N THR A 520 48.43 -17.92 -6.86
CA THR A 520 48.68 -18.92 -7.91
C THR A 520 50.04 -19.60 -7.76
N TYR A 521 51.04 -18.87 -7.25
CA TYR A 521 52.36 -19.40 -6.92
C TYR A 521 52.38 -20.38 -5.74
N ALA A 522 51.57 -20.18 -4.70
CA ALA A 522 51.44 -21.11 -3.57
C ALA A 522 50.80 -22.44 -4.00
N LEU A 523 49.73 -22.38 -4.81
CA LEU A 523 49.09 -23.59 -5.37
C LEU A 523 49.97 -24.27 -6.42
N MET A 524 50.69 -23.51 -7.24
CA MET A 524 51.67 -24.04 -8.19
C MET A 524 52.86 -24.70 -7.48
N LEU A 525 53.37 -24.10 -6.39
CA LEU A 525 54.43 -24.68 -5.56
C LEU A 525 53.96 -25.96 -4.86
N LEU A 526 52.74 -25.99 -4.33
CA LEU A 526 52.12 -27.21 -3.78
C LEU A 526 51.93 -28.29 -4.85
N GLY A 527 51.48 -27.92 -6.06
CA GLY A 527 51.36 -28.81 -7.21
C GLY A 527 52.71 -29.39 -7.65
N LEU A 528 53.75 -28.56 -7.73
CA LEU A 528 55.10 -28.99 -8.08
C LEU A 528 55.73 -29.84 -6.96
N ALA A 529 55.48 -29.52 -5.69
CA ALA A 529 55.95 -30.29 -4.54
C ALA A 529 55.29 -31.68 -4.50
N THR A 530 53.98 -31.76 -4.72
CA THR A 530 53.25 -33.04 -4.79
C THR A 530 53.70 -33.88 -5.99
N MET A 531 53.89 -33.28 -7.16
CA MET A 531 54.49 -33.97 -8.33
C MET A 531 55.92 -34.46 -8.04
N GLY A 532 56.73 -33.66 -7.33
CA GLY A 532 58.07 -34.02 -6.88
C GLY A 532 58.08 -35.24 -5.96
N VAL A 533 57.19 -35.25 -4.96
CA VAL A 533 57.02 -36.38 -4.03
C VAL A 533 56.54 -37.64 -4.76
N MET A 534 55.57 -37.53 -5.67
CA MET A 534 55.10 -38.67 -6.47
C MET A 534 56.20 -39.26 -7.36
N LYS A 535 57.00 -38.40 -8.01
CA LYS A 535 58.14 -38.81 -8.85
C LYS A 535 59.25 -39.47 -8.02
N TYR A 536 59.52 -38.95 -6.81
CA TYR A 536 60.46 -39.54 -5.87
C TYR A 536 60.02 -40.94 -5.41
N ARG A 537 58.74 -41.10 -5.03
CA ARG A 537 58.17 -42.39 -4.63
C ARG A 537 58.21 -43.42 -5.77
N ARG A 538 57.89 -43.02 -7.01
CA ARG A 538 58.00 -43.89 -8.20
C ARG A 538 59.42 -44.34 -8.51
N ARG A 539 60.43 -43.49 -8.28
CA ARG A 539 61.86 -43.87 -8.46
C ARG A 539 62.32 -44.87 -7.39
N ARG A 540 61.82 -44.74 -6.16
CA ARG A 540 62.17 -45.63 -5.04
C ARG A 540 61.55 -47.02 -5.15
N ALA A 541 60.40 -47.16 -5.83
CA ALA A 541 59.76 -48.44 -6.10
C ALA A 541 60.35 -49.21 -7.31
N ARG A 542 61.26 -48.57 -8.08
CA ARG A 542 61.96 -49.17 -9.24
C ARG A 542 63.42 -49.51 -8.97
N ARG A 543 63.90 -49.25 -7.74
CA ARG A 543 65.17 -49.74 -7.20
C ARG A 543 64.81 -50.79 -6.15
#